data_AF-A0A9P3FK71-F1
#
_entry.id   AF-A0A9P3FK71-F1
#
_cell.length_a   1.000
_cell.length_b   1.000
_cell.length_c   1.000
_cell.angle_alpha   90.00
_cell.angle_beta   90.00
_cell.angle_gamma   90.00
#
_symmetry.space_group_name_H-M   'P 1'
#
loop_
_entity.id
_entity.type
_entity.pdbx_description
1 polymer ?
#
loop_
_entity_poly.entity_id
_entity_poly.type
_entity_poly.pdbx_seq_one_letter_code
_entity_poly.pdbx_strand_id
1 'polypeptide(L)'
;MAEVLSPSMWPVQARTTTRKQKQNSLLSTPVPSCASTEWKFEYYKITWMLRELIALEPLNGPQKWKQDLLIEALRLLYSIENSTDLPVVKREDHVKWTDVMVRRIIAESLWEEDSTVSFYDCCEHLRTGRSKAGAARLFQQARTSWTAITQTDIGTEFSLAA
;
A
#
# COMPACT_ATOMS: atom_id res chain seq x y z
N MET A 1 25.48 -17.87 -4.13
CA MET A 1 24.15 -17.66 -4.72
C MET A 1 23.19 -17.51 -3.55
N ALA A 2 22.91 -16.28 -3.12
CA ALA A 2 22.02 -16.04 -2.00
C ALA A 2 20.59 -16.27 -2.48
N GLU A 3 19.88 -17.23 -1.88
CA GLU A 3 18.45 -17.42 -2.11
C GLU A 3 17.73 -16.12 -1.70
N VAL A 4 17.14 -15.46 -2.70
CA VAL A 4 16.27 -14.31 -2.48
C VAL A 4 15.01 -14.86 -1.82
N LEU A 5 14.91 -14.67 -0.50
CA LEU A 5 13.75 -15.06 0.28
C LEU A 5 12.55 -14.23 -0.19
N SER A 6 11.68 -14.85 -0.97
CA SER A 6 10.43 -14.23 -1.42
C SER A 6 9.53 -13.89 -0.21
N PRO A 7 8.81 -12.74 -0.21
CA PRO A 7 8.09 -12.25 0.98
C PRO A 7 6.76 -12.96 1.26
N SER A 8 6.59 -14.21 0.83
CA SER A 8 5.36 -15.00 1.06
C SER A 8 5.09 -15.33 2.53
N MET A 9 5.90 -14.81 3.46
CA MET A 9 5.88 -15.12 4.89
C MET A 9 5.40 -13.98 5.78
N TRP A 10 4.65 -12.99 5.27
CA TRP A 10 3.76 -12.28 6.18
C TRP A 10 2.80 -13.33 6.76
N PRO A 11 2.55 -13.40 8.08
CA PRO A 11 1.81 -14.51 8.65
C PRO A 11 0.34 -14.49 8.17
N VAL A 12 0.07 -15.19 7.07
CA VAL A 12 -1.25 -15.53 6.57
C VAL A 12 -1.79 -16.66 7.45
N GLN A 13 -2.24 -16.28 8.65
CA GLN A 13 -3.10 -17.03 9.57
C GLN A 13 -2.55 -18.28 10.31
N ALA A 14 -3.13 -18.47 11.51
CA ALA A 14 -3.16 -19.65 12.40
C ALA A 14 -1.86 -20.12 13.10
N ARG A 15 -0.89 -19.24 13.35
CA ARG A 15 -0.02 -19.38 14.53
C ARG A 15 -0.21 -18.17 15.42
N THR A 16 -0.37 -18.37 16.72
CA THR A 16 -0.40 -17.31 17.73
C THR A 16 0.93 -16.57 17.69
N THR A 17 1.05 -15.61 16.76
CA THR A 17 2.23 -14.79 16.59
C THR A 17 2.11 -13.63 17.57
N THR A 18 3.09 -13.52 18.45
CA THR A 18 3.16 -12.43 19.42
C THR A 18 3.37 -11.11 18.69
N ARG A 19 2.94 -10.00 19.32
CA ARG A 19 3.19 -8.64 18.84
C ARG A 19 4.67 -8.41 18.48
N LYS A 20 5.58 -8.90 19.33
CA LYS A 20 7.04 -8.83 19.13
C LYS A 20 7.49 -9.58 17.87
N GLN A 21 6.93 -10.76 17.60
CA GLN A 21 7.23 -11.52 16.38
C GLN A 21 6.74 -10.79 15.12
N LYS A 22 5.55 -10.19 15.15
CA LYS A 22 5.03 -9.39 14.03
C LYS A 22 5.90 -8.17 13.74
N GLN A 23 6.30 -7.42 14.79
CA GLN A 23 7.22 -6.29 14.65
C GLN A 23 8.58 -6.72 14.10
N ASN A 24 9.15 -7.80 14.62
CA ASN A 24 10.43 -8.31 14.14
C ASN A 24 10.34 -8.71 12.66
N SER A 25 9.29 -9.42 12.26
CA SER A 25 9.06 -9.80 10.86
C SER A 25 8.97 -8.60 9.93
N LEU A 26 8.28 -7.53 10.34
CA LEU A 26 8.16 -6.28 9.58
C LEU A 26 9.52 -5.66 9.30
N LEU A 27 10.35 -5.59 10.35
CA LEU A 27 11.62 -4.89 10.33
C LEU A 27 12.75 -5.72 9.73
N SER A 28 12.61 -7.04 9.73
CA SER A 28 13.54 -7.94 9.08
C SER A 28 13.27 -8.12 7.59
N THR A 29 12.21 -7.52 7.04
CA THR A 29 11.91 -7.66 5.61
C THR A 29 12.98 -6.89 4.81
N PRO A 30 13.76 -7.57 3.94
CA PRO A 30 14.89 -6.95 3.26
C PRO A 30 14.43 -5.96 2.19
N VAL A 31 14.99 -4.75 2.22
CA VAL A 31 14.78 -3.75 1.17
C VAL A 31 15.65 -4.12 -0.04
N PRO A 32 15.08 -4.22 -1.26
CA PRO A 32 15.86 -4.50 -2.47
C PRO A 32 16.93 -3.43 -2.70
N SER A 33 18.12 -3.84 -3.14
CA SER A 33 19.23 -2.92 -3.42
C SER A 33 18.90 -1.94 -4.56
N CYS A 34 18.11 -2.37 -5.53
CA CYS A 34 17.66 -1.63 -6.70
C CYS A 34 16.43 -0.73 -6.45
N ALA A 35 15.95 -0.61 -5.21
CA ALA A 35 14.77 0.21 -4.91
C ALA A 35 15.04 1.71 -5.11
N SER A 36 14.16 2.38 -5.88
CA SER A 36 14.21 3.83 -6.07
C SER A 36 13.90 4.58 -4.76
N THR A 37 14.17 5.89 -4.76
CA THR A 37 13.85 6.75 -3.60
C THR A 37 12.36 6.75 -3.29
N GLU A 38 11.50 6.81 -4.31
CA GLU A 38 10.04 6.77 -4.16
C GLU A 38 9.60 5.43 -3.59
N TRP A 39 10.16 4.32 -4.09
CA TRP A 39 9.87 2.98 -3.56
C TRP A 39 10.20 2.91 -2.07
N LYS A 40 11.39 3.38 -1.67
CA LYS A 40 11.84 3.38 -0.28
C LYS A 40 10.95 4.25 0.59
N PHE A 41 10.55 5.42 0.09
CA PHE A 41 9.64 6.32 0.81
C PHE A 41 8.30 5.63 1.11
N GLU A 42 7.67 5.02 0.11
CA GLU A 42 6.40 4.32 0.30
C GLU A 42 6.55 3.08 1.20
N TYR A 43 7.65 2.32 1.06
CA TYR A 43 7.96 1.22 1.97
C TYR A 43 8.04 1.69 3.43
N TYR A 44 8.81 2.73 3.72
CA TYR A 44 8.94 3.23 5.08
C TYR A 44 7.62 3.78 5.63
N LYS A 45 6.80 4.43 4.80
CA LYS A 45 5.49 4.94 5.21
C LYS A 45 4.51 3.82 5.56
N ILE A 46 4.37 2.83 4.67
CA ILE A 46 3.49 1.67 4.88
C ILE A 46 3.95 0.87 6.12
N THR A 47 5.26 0.62 6.24
CA THR A 47 5.78 -0.12 7.40
C THR A 47 5.63 0.65 8.71
N TRP A 48 5.74 1.98 8.70
CA TRP A 48 5.48 2.81 9.88
C TRP A 48 4.02 2.69 10.35
N MET A 49 3.05 2.86 9.43
CA MET A 49 1.63 2.70 9.73
C MET A 49 1.31 1.28 10.26
N LEU A 50 1.89 0.24 9.65
CA LEU A 50 1.74 -1.13 10.14
C LEU A 50 2.28 -1.32 11.58
N ARG A 51 3.37 -0.64 11.96
CA ARG A 51 3.90 -0.71 13.33
C ARG A 51 2.95 -0.11 14.34
N GLU A 52 2.31 1.01 14.01
CA GLU A 52 1.31 1.64 14.87
C GLU A 52 0.12 0.70 15.09
N LEU A 53 -0.41 0.07 14.03
CA LEU A 53 -1.50 -0.91 14.17
C LEU A 53 -1.07 -2.12 15.02
N ILE A 54 0.14 -2.65 14.82
CA ILE A 54 0.63 -3.75 15.66
C ILE A 54 0.72 -3.33 17.14
N ALA A 55 1.06 -2.07 17.44
CA ALA A 55 1.10 -1.56 18.80
C ALA A 55 -0.29 -1.45 19.45
N LEU A 56 -1.34 -1.29 18.65
CA LEU A 56 -2.73 -1.16 19.10
C LEU A 56 -3.47 -2.50 19.27
N GLU A 57 -2.83 -3.65 19.00
CA GLU A 57 -3.51 -4.96 19.10
C GLU A 57 -4.10 -5.23 20.50
N PRO A 58 -5.31 -5.82 20.62
CA PRO A 58 -6.14 -6.35 19.54
C PRO A 58 -6.85 -5.25 18.74
N LEU A 59 -6.87 -5.41 17.42
CA LEU A 59 -7.48 -4.44 16.52
C LEU A 59 -9.01 -4.59 16.48
N ASN A 60 -9.71 -3.45 16.42
CA ASN A 60 -11.13 -3.42 16.07
C ASN A 60 -11.33 -3.63 14.55
N GLY A 61 -12.59 -3.71 14.10
CA GLY A 61 -12.94 -3.95 12.68
C GLY A 61 -12.27 -2.97 11.72
N PRO A 62 -12.46 -1.64 11.88
CA PRO A 62 -11.82 -0.62 11.06
C PRO A 62 -10.29 -0.71 11.05
N GLN A 63 -9.66 -0.90 12.21
CA GLN A 63 -8.20 -1.03 12.32
C GLN A 63 -7.69 -2.28 11.60
N LYS A 64 -8.43 -3.39 11.67
CA LYS A 64 -8.09 -4.62 10.96
C LYS A 64 -8.20 -4.43 9.45
N TRP A 65 -9.24 -3.74 8.97
CA TRP A 65 -9.39 -3.41 7.55
C TRP A 65 -8.22 -2.56 7.04
N LYS A 66 -7.80 -1.54 7.81
CA LYS A 66 -6.60 -0.74 7.51
C LYS A 66 -5.33 -1.61 7.47
N GLN A 67 -5.19 -2.56 8.40
CA GLN A 67 -4.07 -3.50 8.41
C GLN A 67 -4.04 -4.36 7.13
N ASP A 68 -5.18 -4.94 6.75
CA ASP A 68 -5.29 -5.78 5.55
C ASP A 68 -4.96 -4.98 4.27
N LEU A 69 -5.41 -3.72 4.21
CA LEU A 69 -5.12 -2.82 3.09
C LEU A 69 -3.61 -2.54 2.94
N LEU A 70 -2.93 -2.25 4.05
CA LEU A 70 -1.50 -1.96 4.10
C LEU A 70 -0.63 -3.20 3.84
N ILE A 71 -1.06 -4.38 4.30
CA ILE A 71 -0.36 -5.65 4.01
C ILE A 71 -0.37 -5.92 2.50
N GLU A 72 -1.51 -5.74 1.84
CA GLU A 72 -1.61 -5.95 0.39
C GLU A 72 -0.80 -4.89 -0.38
N ALA A 73 -0.81 -3.64 0.07
CA ALA A 73 0.04 -2.59 -0.50
C ALA A 73 1.53 -2.96 -0.39
N LEU A 74 1.98 -3.44 0.77
CA LEU A 74 3.35 -3.86 0.98
C LEU A 74 3.71 -5.05 0.07
N ARG A 75 2.83 -6.04 -0.03
CA ARG A 75 3.01 -7.21 -0.91
C ARG A 75 3.17 -6.79 -2.37
N LEU A 76 2.29 -5.92 -2.86
CA LEU A 76 2.34 -5.41 -4.23
C LEU A 76 3.62 -4.62 -4.49
N LEU A 77 4.02 -3.75 -3.55
CA LEU A 77 5.25 -2.97 -3.63
C LEU A 77 6.49 -3.85 -3.78
N TYR A 78 6.56 -4.96 -3.04
CA TYR A 78 7.63 -5.95 -3.18
C TYR A 78 7.60 -6.75 -4.48
N SER A 79 6.43 -6.86 -5.12
CA SER A 79 6.28 -7.54 -6.42
C SER A 79 6.65 -6.69 -7.62
N ILE A 80 7.02 -5.43 -7.39
CA ILE A 80 7.49 -4.52 -8.44
C ILE A 80 8.95 -4.85 -8.71
N GLU A 81 9.20 -5.44 -9.87
CA GLU A 81 10.54 -5.82 -10.33
C GLU A 81 11.27 -4.57 -10.85
N ASN A 82 11.63 -3.64 -9.96
CA ASN A 82 12.46 -2.51 -10.36
C ASN A 82 13.90 -3.01 -10.52
N SER A 83 14.26 -3.57 -11.68
CA SER A 83 15.67 -3.78 -11.98
C SER A 83 16.26 -2.44 -12.39
N THR A 84 17.31 -2.02 -11.68
CA THR A 84 18.13 -0.87 -12.05
C THR A 84 18.83 -1.05 -13.41
N ASP A 85 18.72 -2.25 -14.02
CA ASP A 85 19.42 -2.66 -15.24
C ASP A 85 18.51 -2.80 -16.48
N LEU A 86 17.19 -2.62 -16.38
CA LEU A 86 16.31 -2.69 -17.56
C LEU A 86 15.82 -1.30 -17.98
N PRO A 87 16.03 -0.90 -19.25
CA PRO A 87 15.66 0.44 -19.74
C PRO A 87 14.15 0.64 -19.93
N VAL A 88 13.32 -0.34 -19.55
CA VAL A 88 11.87 -0.31 -19.76
C VAL A 88 11.16 -0.71 -18.46
N VAL A 89 10.59 0.28 -17.77
CA VAL A 89 9.62 0.01 -16.70
C VAL A 89 8.43 -0.72 -17.34
N LYS A 90 8.10 -1.92 -16.84
CA LYS A 90 6.98 -2.70 -17.38
C LYS A 90 5.67 -1.97 -17.07
N ARG A 91 4.73 -1.98 -18.03
CA ARG A 91 3.39 -1.38 -17.85
C ARG A 91 2.67 -1.93 -16.61
N GLU A 92 2.87 -3.20 -16.31
CA GLU A 92 2.31 -3.88 -15.14
C GLU A 92 2.82 -3.28 -13.83
N ASP A 93 4.09 -2.89 -13.76
CA ASP A 93 4.68 -2.26 -12.58
C ASP A 93 4.09 -0.88 -12.33
N HIS A 94 3.71 -0.14 -13.37
CA HIS A 94 2.97 1.12 -13.21
C HIS A 94 1.56 0.92 -12.64
N VAL A 95 0.88 -0.17 -13.01
CA VAL A 95 -0.44 -0.51 -12.46
C VAL A 95 -0.31 -0.91 -11.00
N LYS A 96 0.63 -1.82 -10.67
CA LYS A 96 0.94 -2.22 -9.30
C LYS A 96 1.32 -1.02 -8.44
N TRP A 97 2.19 -0.15 -8.95
CA TRP A 97 2.58 1.09 -8.26
C TRP A 97 1.37 1.95 -7.94
N THR A 98 0.47 2.14 -8.90
CA THR A 98 -0.75 2.91 -8.67
C THR A 98 -1.63 2.28 -7.61
N ASP A 99 -1.77 0.95 -7.61
CA ASP A 99 -2.56 0.22 -6.59
C ASP A 99 -1.94 0.35 -5.19
N VAL A 100 -0.61 0.23 -5.06
CA VAL A 100 0.12 0.49 -3.80
C VAL A 100 -0.21 1.89 -3.27
N MET A 101 -0.12 2.90 -4.14
CA MET A 101 -0.35 4.29 -3.76
C MET A 101 -1.80 4.53 -3.32
N VAL A 102 -2.78 4.02 -4.07
CA VAL A 102 -4.21 4.17 -3.73
C VAL A 102 -4.51 3.51 -2.38
N ARG A 103 -4.02 2.29 -2.15
CA ARG A 103 -4.18 1.60 -0.86
C ARG A 103 -3.57 2.39 0.29
N ARG A 104 -2.35 2.90 0.11
CA ARG A 104 -1.66 3.70 1.12
C ARG A 104 -2.41 5.00 1.42
N ILE A 105 -2.84 5.72 0.39
CA ILE A 105 -3.57 6.99 0.55
C ILE A 105 -4.90 6.75 1.26
N ILE A 106 -5.67 5.73 0.86
CA ILE A 106 -6.92 5.37 1.56
C ILE A 106 -6.66 5.05 3.03
N ALA A 107 -5.66 4.21 3.34
CA ALA A 107 -5.31 3.89 4.73
C ALA A 107 -4.95 5.16 5.53
N GLU A 108 -4.18 6.06 4.92
CA GLU A 108 -3.70 7.29 5.54
C GLU A 108 -4.85 8.29 5.76
N SER A 109 -5.71 8.48 4.77
CA SER A 109 -6.90 9.33 4.90
C SER A 109 -7.84 8.81 5.97
N LEU A 110 -7.98 7.48 6.10
CA LEU A 110 -8.82 6.85 7.12
C LEU A 110 -8.12 6.68 8.48
N TRP A 111 -6.94 7.28 8.67
CA TRP A 111 -6.15 7.04 9.88
C TRP A 111 -6.80 7.62 11.12
N GLU A 112 -7.44 8.77 10.99
CA GLU A 112 -8.15 9.46 12.07
C GLU A 112 -9.56 8.86 12.28
N GLU A 113 -10.16 9.15 13.45
CA GLU A 113 -11.50 8.68 13.80
C GLU A 113 -12.56 9.47 13.02
N ASP A 114 -13.61 8.80 12.54
CA ASP A 114 -14.67 9.33 11.65
C ASP A 114 -14.20 9.86 10.28
N SER A 115 -12.96 9.60 9.89
CA SER A 115 -12.45 10.05 8.59
C SER A 115 -13.22 9.45 7.42
N THR A 116 -13.56 10.31 6.47
CA THR A 116 -14.00 9.92 5.14
C THR A 116 -12.83 10.09 4.15
N VAL A 117 -12.86 9.34 3.07
CA VAL A 117 -11.92 9.50 1.95
C VAL A 117 -12.70 9.55 0.66
N SER A 118 -12.32 10.45 -0.23
CA SER A 118 -12.86 10.51 -1.59
C SER A 118 -11.86 9.97 -2.61
N PHE A 119 -12.38 9.54 -3.76
CA PHE A 119 -11.53 9.18 -4.90
C PHE A 119 -10.66 10.37 -5.37
N TYR A 120 -11.14 11.60 -5.20
CA TYR A 120 -10.41 12.79 -5.64
C TYR A 120 -9.19 13.09 -4.77
N ASP A 121 -9.25 12.78 -3.47
CA ASP A 121 -8.09 12.88 -2.57
C ASP A 121 -6.95 11.96 -3.03
N CYS A 122 -7.29 10.74 -3.46
CA CYS A 122 -6.35 9.81 -4.07
C CYS A 122 -5.73 10.40 -5.35
N CYS A 123 -6.55 11.04 -6.19
CA CYS A 123 -6.10 11.60 -7.46
C CYS A 123 -5.18 12.81 -7.31
N GLU A 124 -5.45 13.71 -6.35
CA GLU A 124 -4.60 14.88 -6.10
C GLU A 124 -3.20 14.44 -5.65
N HIS A 125 -3.12 13.48 -4.73
CA HIS A 125 -1.86 12.90 -4.30
C HIS A 125 -1.06 12.26 -5.46
N LEU A 126 -1.74 11.54 -6.35
CA LEU A 126 -1.10 10.88 -7.50
C LEU A 126 -0.66 11.86 -8.61
N ARG A 127 -1.31 13.03 -8.71
CA ARG A 127 -1.07 14.01 -9.77
C ARG A 127 0.18 14.86 -9.54
N THR A 128 0.59 15.05 -8.30
CA THR A 128 1.72 15.92 -7.94
C THR A 128 2.97 15.58 -8.77
N GLY A 129 3.53 16.57 -9.46
CA GLY A 129 4.76 16.44 -10.27
C GLY A 129 4.58 15.77 -11.64
N ARG A 130 3.35 15.58 -12.15
CA ARG A 130 3.10 14.87 -13.42
C ARG A 130 2.47 15.74 -14.51
N SER A 131 2.72 15.37 -15.77
CA SER A 131 2.09 16.00 -16.93
C SER A 131 0.62 15.62 -17.09
N LYS A 132 -0.16 16.43 -17.83
CA LYS A 132 -1.60 16.22 -18.08
C LYS A 132 -1.93 14.84 -18.66
N ALA A 133 -1.13 14.36 -19.62
CA ALA A 133 -1.31 13.04 -20.23
C ALA A 133 -0.89 11.88 -19.31
N GLY A 134 0.04 12.13 -18.38
CA GLY A 134 0.38 11.18 -17.31
C GLY A 134 -0.74 11.09 -16.27
N ALA A 135 -1.29 12.24 -15.88
CA ALA A 135 -2.40 12.32 -14.93
C ALA A 135 -3.66 11.60 -15.43
N ALA A 136 -4.02 11.74 -16.72
CA ALA A 136 -5.19 11.05 -17.29
C ALA A 136 -5.06 9.51 -17.29
N ARG A 137 -3.86 8.98 -17.55
CA ARG A 137 -3.61 7.53 -17.50
C ARG A 137 -3.70 6.99 -16.07
N LEU A 138 -3.16 7.74 -15.11
CA LEU A 138 -3.24 7.40 -13.69
C LEU A 138 -4.67 7.47 -13.18
N PHE A 139 -5.47 8.43 -13.64
CA PHE A 139 -6.87 8.55 -13.23
C PHE A 139 -7.65 7.26 -13.46
N GLN A 140 -7.51 6.66 -14.65
CA GLN A 140 -8.23 5.41 -14.95
C GLN A 140 -7.71 4.23 -14.12
N GLN A 141 -6.39 4.13 -13.90
CA GLN A 141 -5.78 3.08 -13.09
C GLN A 141 -6.19 3.21 -11.61
N ALA A 142 -6.16 4.45 -11.10
CA ALA A 142 -6.57 4.78 -9.74
C ALA A 142 -8.07 4.48 -9.55
N ARG A 143 -8.92 4.78 -10.54
CA ARG A 143 -10.35 4.46 -10.49
C ARG A 143 -10.58 2.96 -10.36
N THR A 144 -9.89 2.15 -11.16
CA THR A 144 -10.02 0.69 -11.09
C THR A 144 -9.60 0.16 -9.72
N SER A 145 -8.47 0.64 -9.19
CA SER A 145 -8.01 0.26 -7.84
C SER A 145 -9.00 0.72 -6.75
N TRP A 146 -9.44 1.98 -6.80
CA TRP A 146 -10.43 2.55 -5.87
C TRP A 146 -11.70 1.71 -5.79
N THR A 147 -12.33 1.42 -6.94
CA THR A 147 -13.57 0.65 -6.96
C THR A 147 -13.34 -0.79 -6.49
N ALA A 148 -12.19 -1.39 -6.78
CA ALA A 148 -11.87 -2.73 -6.28
C ALA A 148 -11.68 -2.77 -4.76
N ILE A 149 -11.13 -1.70 -4.16
CA ILE A 149 -10.85 -1.61 -2.72
C ILE A 149 -12.11 -1.23 -1.93
N THR A 150 -12.77 -0.16 -2.35
CA THR A 150 -13.86 0.47 -1.57
C THR A 150 -15.23 -0.05 -1.97
N GLN A 151 -15.36 -0.63 -3.17
CA GLN A 151 -16.65 -0.99 -3.78
C GLN A 151 -17.63 0.18 -3.91
N THR A 152 -17.12 1.42 -3.90
CA THR A 152 -17.90 2.66 -4.05
C THR A 152 -17.68 3.30 -5.41
N ASP A 153 -18.62 4.18 -5.80
CA ASP A 153 -18.46 5.00 -6.99
C ASP A 153 -17.50 6.18 -6.71
N ILE A 154 -16.92 6.74 -7.77
CA ILE A 154 -15.97 7.86 -7.69
C ILE A 154 -16.60 9.16 -7.16
N GLY A 155 -17.93 9.28 -7.23
CA GLY A 155 -18.68 10.45 -6.76
C GLY A 155 -19.09 10.38 -5.29
N THR A 156 -18.79 9.28 -4.59
CA THR A 156 -19.19 9.07 -3.20
C THR A 156 -17.98 8.99 -2.29
N GLU A 157 -18.10 9.56 -1.09
CA GLU A 157 -17.11 9.38 -0.04
C GLU A 157 -17.22 7.97 0.56
N PHE A 158 -16.08 7.38 0.90
CA PHE A 158 -15.97 6.12 1.61
C PHE A 158 -15.61 6.39 3.08
N SER A 159 -16.23 5.66 3.99
CA SER A 159 -15.92 5.69 5.42
C SER A 159 -15.97 4.29 6.01
N LEU A 160 -15.22 4.10 7.10
CA LEU A 160 -15.30 2.90 7.94
C LEU A 160 -16.29 3.05 9.10
N ALA A 161 -16.85 4.26 9.31
CA ALA A 161 -17.93 4.51 10.25
C ALA A 161 -19.26 4.13 9.58
N ALA A 162 -19.67 2.88 9.78
CA ALA A 162 -21.01 2.37 9.43
C ALA A 162 -21.69 1.85 10.69
#